data_AF-A0A917PE38-F1
#
_entry.id   AF-A0A917PE38-F1
#
_cell.length_a   1.000
_cell.length_b   1.000
_cell.length_c   1.000
_cell.angle_alpha   90.00
_cell.angle_beta   90.00
_cell.angle_gamma   90.00
#
_symmetry.space_group_name_H-M   'P 1'
#
loop_
_entity.id
_entity.type
_entity.pdbx_description
1 polymer ?
#
loop_
_entity_poly.entity_id
_entity_poly.type
_entity_poly.pdbx_seq_one_letter_code
_entity_poly.pdbx_strand_id
1 'polypeptide(L)' 'MNQSSVPQQDTGFERLPCHYCGEAYEPGDLARHTEPVHCGPCITCVDKPACFSCRLMYCVCDVHKYRG' A
#
# COMPACT_ATOMS: atom_id res chain seq x y z
N MET A 1 -9.51 25.78 19.73
CA MET A 1 -9.41 24.31 19.77
C MET A 1 -8.23 23.90 18.93
N ASN A 2 -7.30 23.21 19.56
CA ASN A 2 -5.99 22.83 19.08
C ASN A 2 -6.11 21.59 18.18
N GLN A 3 -5.71 21.67 16.91
CA GLN A 3 -5.17 20.50 16.21
C GLN A 3 -4.26 20.95 15.07
N SER A 4 -2.97 20.80 15.36
CA SER A 4 -1.84 21.01 14.49
C SER A 4 -1.87 19.97 13.36
N SER A 5 -2.36 20.36 12.19
CA SER A 5 -2.04 19.62 10.97
C SER A 5 -0.70 20.12 10.48
N VAL A 6 0.36 19.45 10.93
CA VAL A 6 1.74 19.68 10.47
C VAL A 6 1.74 19.76 8.94
N PRO A 7 2.20 20.86 8.30
CA PRO A 7 2.60 20.78 6.91
C PRO A 7 3.87 19.95 6.90
N GLN A 8 3.72 18.64 6.79
CA GLN A 8 4.85 17.72 6.80
C GLN A 8 5.67 18.03 5.56
N GLN A 9 6.89 18.46 5.82
CA GLN A 9 7.72 19.22 4.92
C GLN A 9 8.08 18.44 3.67
N ASP A 10 8.04 19.17 2.56
CA ASP A 10 9.06 19.23 1.51
C ASP A 10 10.31 18.36 1.78
N THR A 11 10.31 17.17 1.19
CA THR A 11 11.51 16.55 0.65
C THR A 11 11.21 16.38 -0.82
N GLY A 12 12.02 16.94 -1.72
CA GLY A 12 11.78 17.06 -3.17
C GLY A 12 11.70 15.75 -3.97
N PHE A 13 11.19 14.68 -3.38
CA PHE A 13 10.72 13.48 -4.05
C PHE A 13 9.21 13.61 -4.19
N GLU A 14 8.72 13.76 -5.41
CA GLU A 14 7.28 13.77 -5.70
C GLU A 14 6.64 12.52 -5.10
N ARG A 15 5.92 12.67 -3.98
CA ARG A 15 5.16 11.58 -3.37
C ARG A 15 4.12 11.11 -4.38
N LEU A 16 4.34 9.94 -4.96
CA LEU A 16 3.46 9.39 -5.98
C LEU A 16 2.19 8.87 -5.30
N PRO A 17 0.99 9.15 -5.83
CA PRO A 17 -0.24 8.58 -5.28
C PRO A 17 -0.32 7.09 -5.64
N CYS A 18 -0.66 6.23 -4.66
CA CYS A 18 -0.93 4.82 -4.92
C CYS A 18 -2.41 4.58 -5.23
N HIS A 19 -2.70 3.99 -6.39
CA HIS A 19 -4.08 3.64 -6.77
C HIS A 19 -4.67 2.47 -5.96
N TYR A 20 -3.85 1.70 -5.25
CA TYR A 20 -4.31 0.50 -4.51
C TYR A 20 -4.67 0.79 -3.06
N CYS A 21 -3.81 1.49 -2.31
CA CYS A 21 -4.09 1.86 -0.91
C CYS A 21 -4.61 3.31 -0.78
N GLY A 22 -4.44 4.15 -1.80
CA GLY A 22 -4.80 5.57 -1.74
C GLY A 22 -3.77 6.45 -1.03
N GLU A 23 -2.68 5.87 -0.50
CA GLU A 23 -1.63 6.60 0.17
C GLU A 23 -0.58 7.13 -0.81
N ALA A 24 -0.02 8.30 -0.52
CA ALA A 24 1.12 8.82 -1.25
C ALA A 24 2.40 8.18 -0.72
N TYR A 25 3.31 7.79 -1.61
CA TYR A 25 4.51 7.05 -1.25
C TYR A 25 5.78 7.69 -1.77
N GLU A 26 6.85 7.49 -1.00
CA GLU A 26 8.20 7.93 -1.32
C GLU A 26 8.89 6.88 -2.21
N PRO A 27 9.99 7.23 -2.90
CA PRO A 27 10.77 6.27 -3.70
C PRO A 27 11.24 5.05 -2.88
N GLY A 28 11.46 5.20 -1.58
CA GLY A 28 11.81 4.08 -0.69
C GLY A 28 10.70 3.03 -0.52
N ASP A 29 9.44 3.42 -0.74
CA ASP A 29 8.27 2.54 -0.69
C ASP A 29 7.76 2.15 -2.09
N LEU A 30 8.46 2.58 -3.15
CA LEU A 30 8.11 2.29 -4.55
C LEU A 30 7.87 0.79 -4.75
N ALA A 31 8.81 -0.05 -4.32
CA ALA A 31 8.70 -1.51 -4.44
C ALA A 31 7.43 -2.06 -3.80
N ARG A 32 7.05 -1.56 -2.61
CA ARG A 32 5.84 -2.00 -1.90
C ARG A 32 4.56 -1.60 -2.62
N HIS A 33 4.61 -0.58 -3.48
CA HIS A 33 3.47 0.04 -4.13
C HIS A 33 3.38 -0.28 -5.62
N THR A 34 4.46 -0.75 -6.25
CA THR A 34 4.51 -1.08 -7.69
C THR A 34 4.88 -2.53 -7.95
N GLU A 35 5.72 -3.17 -7.13
CA GLU A 35 6.13 -4.54 -7.40
C GLU A 35 5.01 -5.52 -7.07
N PRO A 36 4.61 -6.36 -8.05
CA PRO A 36 3.57 -7.34 -7.83
C PRO A 36 4.05 -8.39 -6.84
N VAL A 37 3.15 -8.76 -5.92
CA VAL A 37 3.41 -9.83 -4.97
C VAL A 37 2.78 -11.10 -5.54
N HIS A 38 3.59 -12.15 -5.64
CA HIS A 38 3.11 -13.49 -5.98
C HIS A 38 2.47 -14.15 -4.76
N CYS A 39 1.32 -13.63 -4.36
CA CYS A 39 0.42 -14.30 -3.44
C CYS A 39 -0.12 -15.57 -4.11
N GLY A 40 -0.30 -16.65 -3.35
CA GLY A 40 -0.73 -17.97 -3.86
C GLY A 40 -2.14 -18.00 -4.47
N PRO A 41 -3.07 -18.85 -4.02
CA PRO A 41 -4.34 -19.09 -4.72
C PRO A 41 -5.35 -17.92 -4.69
N CYS A 42 -4.99 -16.77 -4.12
CA CYS A 42 -5.90 -15.65 -3.96
C CYS A 42 -5.99 -14.82 -5.25
N ILE A 43 -7.03 -15.05 -6.04
CA ILE A 43 -7.26 -14.39 -7.35
C ILE A 43 -7.27 -12.85 -7.28
N THR A 44 -7.61 -12.27 -6.12
CA THR A 44 -7.62 -10.80 -5.95
C THR A 44 -6.23 -10.24 -5.69
N CYS A 45 -5.33 -11.04 -5.12
CA CYS A 45 -3.98 -10.61 -4.77
C CYS A 45 -3.00 -10.77 -5.94
N VAL A 46 -3.35 -11.56 -6.95
CA VAL A 46 -2.51 -11.78 -8.13
C VAL A 46 -2.19 -10.44 -8.80
N ASP A 47 -0.90 -10.25 -9.07
CA ASP A 47 -0.33 -9.04 -9.67
C ASP A 47 -0.65 -7.75 -8.92
N LYS A 48 -0.95 -7.83 -7.61
CA LYS A 48 -1.17 -6.66 -6.76
C LYS A 48 0.07 -6.36 -5.92
N PRO A 49 0.37 -5.08 -5.69
CA PRO A 49 1.48 -4.69 -4.84
C PRO A 49 1.20 -4.96 -3.38
N ALA A 50 2.24 -4.96 -2.55
CA ALA A 50 2.16 -5.29 -1.14
C ALA A 50 1.20 -4.39 -0.33
N CYS A 51 0.97 -3.14 -0.77
CA CYS A 51 0.03 -2.22 -0.13
C CYS A 51 -1.45 -2.55 -0.37
N PHE A 52 -1.78 -3.44 -1.31
CA PHE A 52 -3.16 -3.80 -1.61
C PHE A 52 -3.81 -4.59 -0.47
N SER A 53 -5.09 -4.33 -0.21
CA SER A 53 -5.89 -5.10 0.75
C SER A 53 -7.01 -5.82 0.03
N CYS A 54 -6.88 -7.15 -0.07
CA CYS A 54 -7.86 -7.99 -0.76
C CYS A 54 -9.20 -8.10 -0.03
N ARG A 55 -9.25 -7.81 1.28
CA ARG A 55 -10.42 -7.96 2.18
C ARG A 55 -11.13 -9.33 2.13
N LEU A 56 -10.54 -10.31 1.44
CA LEU A 56 -11.07 -11.66 1.38
C LEU A 56 -10.72 -12.40 2.66
N MET A 57 -11.73 -12.92 3.33
CA MET A 57 -11.59 -13.71 4.56
C MET A 57 -10.67 -14.93 4.39
N TYR A 58 -10.62 -15.49 3.18
CA TYR A 58 -9.83 -16.68 2.86
C TYR A 58 -8.48 -16.37 2.18
N CYS A 59 -8.02 -15.10 2.23
CA CYS A 59 -6.70 -14.80 1.73
C CYS A 59 -5.63 -15.42 2.64
N VAL A 60 -4.81 -16.30 2.06
CA VAL A 60 -3.68 -16.96 2.74
C VAL A 60 -2.36 -16.22 2.52
N CYS A 61 -2.36 -15.07 1.83
CA CYS A 61 -1.14 -14.31 1.60
C CYS A 61 -0.75 -13.55 2.87
N ASP A 62 0.42 -13.84 3.43
CA ASP A 62 0.92 -13.12 4.61
C ASP A 62 1.19 -11.63 4.33
N VAL A 63 1.35 -11.25 3.07
CA VAL A 63 1.58 -9.85 2.64
C VAL A 63 0.30 -9.01 2.67
N HIS A 64 -0.82 -9.57 2.19
CA HIS A 64 -2.13 -8.88 2.17
C HIS A 64 -3.07 -9.32 3.29
N LYS A 65 -2.53 -10.06 4.27
CA LYS A 65 -3.28 -10.57 5.41
C LYS A 65 -4.01 -9.41 6.07
N TYR A 66 -5.29 -9.62 6.32
CA TYR A 66 -6.21 -8.63 6.87
C TYR A 66 -5.55 -7.86 8.02
N ARG A 67 -5.11 -6.62 7.76
CA ARG A 67 -4.78 -5.66 8.82
C ARG A 67 -6.12 -5.10 9.29
N GLY A 68 -6.72 -5.81 10.24
CA GLY A 68 -7.90 -5.36 10.98
C GLY A 68 -7.61 -4.10 11.79
#